data_AF-A0A558CX29-F1
#
_entry.id   AF-A0A558CX29-F1
#
_cell.length_a   1.000
_cell.length_b   1.000
_cell.length_c   1.000
_cell.angle_alpha   90.00
_cell.angle_beta   90.00
_cell.angle_gamma   90.00
#
_symmetry.space_group_name_H-M   'P 1'
#
loop_
_entity.id
_entity.type
_entity.pdbx_description
1 polymer ?
#
loop_
_entity_poly.entity_id
_entity_poly.type
_entity_poly.pdbx_seq_one_letter_code
_entity_poly.pdbx_strand_id
1 'polypeptide(L)'
;MSDSINQTRRTFMKASGAVVAMIPVVAFAAKNDAMRTSMKYVDKSTDAAKVCSGCMHFVPGSPLGGCKLFAGDTEVNPNGTCVAWAKKP
;
A
#
# COMPACT_ATOMS: atom_id res chain seq x y z
N MET A 1 -55.94 -0.48 39.95
CA MET A 1 -54.57 -0.07 39.56
C MET A 1 -54.44 -0.29 38.06
N SER A 2 -54.29 0.76 37.27
CA SER A 2 -53.98 0.66 35.83
C SER A 2 -52.75 1.51 35.55
N ASP A 3 -51.61 0.86 35.34
CA ASP A 3 -50.35 1.50 34.97
C ASP A 3 -50.30 1.74 33.46
N SER A 4 -50.33 3.01 33.06
CA SER A 4 -50.19 3.43 31.67
C SER A 4 -48.71 3.41 31.27
N ILE A 5 -48.27 2.35 30.58
CA ILE A 5 -46.92 2.26 30.01
C ILE A 5 -46.77 3.34 28.92
N ASN A 6 -46.00 4.38 29.24
CA ASN A 6 -45.71 5.51 28.37
C ASN A 6 -44.81 5.08 27.18
N GLN A 7 -45.45 4.66 26.09
CA GLN A 7 -44.80 4.19 24.85
C GLN A 7 -44.02 5.28 24.09
N THR A 8 -44.17 6.55 24.44
CA THR A 8 -43.54 7.69 23.74
C THR A 8 -42.02 7.68 23.82
N ARG A 9 -41.44 7.05 24.85
CA ARG A 9 -39.97 7.06 25.08
C ARG A 9 -39.18 6.10 24.19
N ARG A 10 -39.81 5.06 23.63
CA ARG A 10 -39.11 4.01 22.87
C ARG A 10 -38.95 4.31 21.38
N THR A 11 -39.69 5.28 20.86
CA THR A 11 -39.71 5.57 19.41
C THR A 11 -38.60 6.52 18.98
N PHE A 12 -38.00 7.29 19.90
CA PHE A 12 -37.00 8.30 19.57
C PHE A 12 -35.56 7.76 19.42
N MET A 13 -35.28 6.51 19.81
CA MET A 13 -33.93 5.93 19.73
C MET A 13 -33.66 5.13 18.44
N LYS A 14 -34.52 5.24 17.41
CA LYS A 14 -34.33 4.54 16.13
C LYS A 14 -33.77 5.40 14.99
N ALA A 15 -33.53 6.70 15.20
CA ALA A 15 -33.22 7.65 14.12
C ALA A 15 -31.79 8.21 14.13
N SER A 16 -30.84 7.54 14.78
CA SER A 16 -29.42 7.91 14.76
C SER A 16 -28.61 6.91 13.92
N GLY A 17 -28.93 6.82 12.62
CA GLY A 17 -28.17 6.07 11.63
C GLY A 17 -27.02 6.93 11.07
N ALA A 18 -25.79 6.48 11.30
CA ALA A 18 -24.55 7.18 11.01
C ALA A 18 -24.33 7.48 9.51
N VAL A 19 -24.03 8.74 9.17
CA VAL A 19 -23.40 9.10 7.90
C VAL A 19 -21.90 8.91 8.06
N VAL A 20 -21.38 7.75 7.67
CA VAL A 20 -19.93 7.52 7.59
C VAL A 20 -19.40 8.30 6.40
N ALA A 21 -18.70 9.40 6.68
CA ALA A 21 -18.02 10.20 5.67
C ALA A 21 -17.02 9.33 4.91
N MET A 22 -17.20 9.23 3.58
CA MET A 22 -16.33 8.49 2.69
C MET A 22 -15.06 9.32 2.45
N ILE A 23 -14.01 9.08 3.23
CA ILE A 23 -12.70 9.71 3.03
C ILE A 23 -11.98 8.95 1.90
N PRO A 24 -11.67 9.58 0.76
CA PRO A 24 -10.84 8.95 -0.25
C PRO A 24 -9.44 8.72 0.33
N VAL A 25 -9.02 7.45 0.41
CA VAL A 25 -7.66 7.08 0.79
C VAL A 25 -6.73 7.42 -0.36
N VAL A 26 -6.05 8.56 -0.27
CA VAL A 26 -4.96 8.92 -1.18
C VAL A 26 -3.73 8.12 -0.74
N ALA A 27 -3.37 7.10 -1.52
CA ALA A 27 -2.09 6.40 -1.33
C ALA A 27 -0.97 7.30 -1.85
N PHE A 28 -0.19 7.90 -0.94
CA PHE A 28 1.02 8.63 -1.31
C PHE A 28 2.06 7.61 -1.76
N ALA A 29 2.46 7.68 -3.04
CA ALA A 29 3.56 6.90 -3.53
C ALA A 29 4.86 7.40 -2.89
N ALA A 30 5.66 6.48 -2.34
CA ALA A 30 6.85 6.80 -1.58
C ALA A 30 8.11 6.22 -2.25
N LYS A 31 9.17 7.03 -2.35
CA LYS A 31 10.52 6.58 -2.74
C LYS A 31 11.44 6.58 -1.53
N ASN A 32 12.36 5.63 -1.50
CA ASN A 32 13.48 5.65 -0.55
C ASN A 32 14.78 5.99 -1.30
N ASP A 33 14.99 7.29 -1.55
CA ASP A 33 16.13 7.77 -2.36
C ASP A 33 17.50 7.44 -1.74
N ALA A 34 17.58 7.40 -0.41
CA ALA A 34 18.80 7.02 0.29
C ALA A 34 19.18 5.55 -0.01
N MET A 35 18.22 4.63 0.07
CA MET A 35 18.46 3.22 -0.25
C MET A 35 18.67 2.99 -1.74
N ARG A 36 17.95 3.70 -2.62
CA ARG A 36 18.18 3.64 -4.06
C ARG A 36 19.61 4.06 -4.41
N THR A 37 20.09 5.15 -3.81
CA THR A 37 21.45 5.66 -4.03
C THR A 37 22.50 4.67 -3.51
N SER A 38 22.36 4.19 -2.27
CA SER A 38 23.33 3.26 -1.67
C SER A 38 23.44 1.94 -2.44
N MET A 39 22.33 1.47 -3.01
CA MET A 39 22.26 0.23 -3.77
C MET A 39 22.49 0.43 -5.28
N LYS A 40 22.84 1.64 -5.72
CA LYS A 40 23.01 2.02 -7.14
C LYS A 40 21.84 1.56 -8.01
N TYR A 41 20.63 1.77 -7.51
CA TYR A 41 19.41 1.39 -8.21
C TYR A 41 19.24 2.20 -9.49
N VAL A 42 18.80 1.55 -10.55
CA VAL A 42 18.39 2.18 -11.82
C VAL A 42 17.00 1.68 -12.20
N ASP A 43 16.16 2.56 -12.73
CA ASP A 43 14.78 2.21 -13.12
C ASP A 43 14.70 1.31 -14.35
N LYS A 44 15.78 1.23 -15.13
CA LYS A 44 15.88 0.35 -16.30
C LYS A 44 17.22 -0.39 -16.27
N SER A 45 17.15 -1.70 -16.07
CA SER A 45 18.31 -2.57 -16.17
C SER A 45 18.90 -2.55 -17.58
N THR A 46 20.22 -2.58 -17.68
CA THR A 46 20.95 -2.83 -18.92
C THR A 46 21.02 -4.33 -19.26
N ASP A 47 20.80 -5.19 -18.27
CA ASP A 47 20.77 -6.65 -18.40
C ASP A 47 19.34 -7.16 -18.21
N ALA A 48 18.74 -7.70 -19.27
CA ALA A 48 17.38 -8.23 -19.27
C ALA A 48 17.19 -9.42 -18.33
N ALA A 49 18.27 -10.15 -17.99
CA ALA A 49 18.21 -11.25 -17.02
C ALA A 49 18.19 -10.76 -15.57
N LYS A 50 18.58 -9.50 -15.30
CA LYS A 50 18.72 -8.92 -13.97
C LYS A 50 17.74 -7.80 -13.68
N VAL A 51 16.46 -8.08 -13.87
CA VAL A 51 15.37 -7.12 -13.59
C VAL A 51 14.74 -7.37 -12.21
N CYS A 52 14.19 -6.32 -11.60
CA CYS A 52 13.50 -6.38 -10.30
C CYS A 52 12.38 -7.43 -10.29
N SER A 53 11.59 -7.55 -11.37
CA SER A 53 10.53 -8.57 -11.46
C SER A 53 11.04 -10.02 -11.30
N GLY A 54 12.29 -10.29 -11.64
CA GLY A 54 13.00 -11.56 -11.43
C GLY A 54 13.78 -11.66 -10.12
N CYS A 55 13.78 -10.62 -9.29
CA CYS A 55 14.52 -10.53 -8.03
C CYS A 55 13.72 -11.08 -6.84
N MET A 56 14.36 -11.82 -5.93
CA MET A 56 13.72 -12.40 -4.74
C MET A 56 13.22 -11.37 -3.72
N HIS A 57 13.75 -10.13 -3.78
CA HIS A 57 13.36 -9.04 -2.89
C HIS A 57 12.22 -8.17 -3.42
N PHE A 58 11.87 -8.32 -4.70
CA PHE A 58 10.82 -7.52 -5.33
C PHE A 58 9.45 -7.89 -4.79
N VAL A 59 8.68 -6.86 -4.47
CA VAL A 59 7.28 -6.97 -4.05
C VAL A 59 6.43 -6.47 -5.22
N PRO A 60 5.70 -7.34 -5.92
CA PRO A 60 4.87 -6.93 -7.07
C PRO A 60 3.80 -5.90 -6.68
N GLY A 61 3.54 -4.97 -7.59
CA GLY A 61 2.44 -4.01 -7.53
C GLY A 61 2.01 -3.62 -8.95
N SER A 62 1.17 -2.59 -9.08
CA SER A 62 0.68 -2.11 -10.39
C SER A 62 0.57 -0.59 -10.41
N PRO A 63 1.24 0.14 -11.33
CA PRO A 63 2.19 -0.34 -12.34
C PRO A 63 3.62 -0.56 -11.79
N LEU A 64 3.91 -0.03 -10.60
CA LEU A 64 5.18 -0.15 -9.91
C LEU A 64 5.04 -1.09 -8.71
N GLY A 65 6.16 -1.59 -8.20
CA GLY A 65 6.21 -2.44 -7.03
C GLY A 65 7.02 -1.83 -5.89
N GLY A 66 7.30 -2.64 -4.87
CA GLY A 66 8.24 -2.31 -3.82
C GLY A 66 9.46 -3.23 -3.83
N CYS A 67 10.36 -3.01 -2.88
CA CYS A 67 11.49 -3.90 -2.62
C CYS A 67 11.65 -4.08 -1.12
N LYS A 68 11.83 -5.32 -0.65
CA LYS A 68 12.04 -5.63 0.78
C LYS A 68 13.26 -4.91 1.38
N LEU A 69 14.25 -4.57 0.53
CA LEU A 69 15.43 -3.82 0.94
C LEU A 69 15.16 -2.31 0.99
N PHE A 70 14.25 -1.80 0.17
CA PHE A 70 13.92 -0.37 0.13
C PHE A 70 12.68 -0.13 1.00
N ALA A 71 12.87 -0.17 2.32
CA ALA A 71 11.77 -0.01 3.26
C ALA A 71 10.96 1.26 2.95
N GLY A 72 9.65 1.10 2.81
CA GLY A 72 8.71 2.18 2.47
C GLY A 72 8.66 2.59 1.00
N ASP A 73 9.52 2.03 0.14
CA ASP A 73 9.50 2.34 -1.29
C ASP A 73 8.40 1.54 -2.01
N THR A 74 7.48 2.26 -2.65
CA THR A 74 6.35 1.70 -3.42
C THR A 74 6.45 2.00 -4.90
N GLU A 75 7.58 2.54 -5.35
CA GLU A 75 7.77 3.01 -6.73
C GLU A 75 8.95 2.32 -7.43
N VAL A 76 9.26 1.08 -7.05
CA VAL A 76 10.32 0.27 -7.66
C VAL A 76 9.83 -0.24 -9.02
N ASN A 77 10.60 0.07 -10.08
CA ASN A 77 10.27 -0.35 -11.43
C ASN A 77 10.53 -1.86 -11.60
N PRO A 78 9.57 -2.66 -12.09
CA PRO A 78 9.78 -4.09 -12.35
C PRO A 78 10.91 -4.37 -13.35
N ASN A 79 11.27 -3.40 -14.18
CA ASN A 79 12.38 -3.48 -15.15
C ASN A 79 13.69 -2.86 -14.61
N GLY A 80 13.68 -2.32 -13.39
CA GLY A 80 14.85 -1.77 -12.74
C GLY A 80 15.83 -2.83 -12.24
N THR A 81 16.94 -2.39 -11.66
CA THR A 81 17.91 -3.27 -11.00
C THR A 81 18.72 -2.53 -9.95
N CYS A 82 19.38 -3.25 -9.05
CA CYS A 82 20.31 -2.68 -8.07
C CYS A 82 21.43 -3.70 -7.77
N VAL A 83 22.47 -3.28 -7.05
CA VAL A 83 23.63 -4.15 -6.73
C VAL A 83 23.27 -5.37 -5.87
N ALA A 84 22.15 -5.31 -5.15
CA ALA A 84 21.65 -6.40 -4.32
C ALA A 84 20.66 -7.31 -5.06
N TRP A 85 20.65 -7.29 -6.40
CA TRP A 85 19.81 -8.20 -7.19
C TRP A 85 20.15 -9.66 -6.86
N ALA A 86 19.12 -10.45 -6.58
CA ALA A 86 19.27 -11.87 -6.32
C ALA A 86 18.13 -12.62 -7.02
N LYS A 87 18.49 -13.62 -7.84
CA LYS A 87 17.56 -14.40 -8.64
C LYS A 87 16.51 -15.05 -7.74
N LYS A 88 15.25 -15.01 -8.14
CA LYS A 88 14.23 -15.89 -7.54
C LYS A 88 14.65 -17.36 -7.71
N PRO A 89 14.50 -18.20 -6.68
CA PRO A 89 14.72 -19.63 -6.79
C PRO A 89 13.75 -20.27 -7.79
#